data_AF-A0A4R7EU86-F1
#
_entry.id   AF-A0A4R7EU86-F1
#
_cell.length_a   1.000
_cell.length_b   1.000
_cell.length_c   1.000
_cell.angle_alpha   90.00
_cell.angle_beta   90.00
_cell.angle_gamma   90.00
#
_symmetry.space_group_name_H-M   'P 1'
#
loop_
_entity.id
_entity.type
_entity.pdbx_description
1 polymer ?
#
loop_
_entity_poly.entity_id
_entity_poly.type
_entity_poly.pdbx_seq_one_letter_code
_entity_poly.pdbx_strand_id
1 'polypeptide(L)' 'MINYRIKEYNQSQNWLFPPSIEELIPSDHPVRIVNNVVEKIDLKPLLETYSREGHPSYHPKMMLKVMVYAY' A
#
# COMPACT_ATOMS: atom_id res chain seq x y z
N MET A 1 -0.41 15.71 17.56
CA MET A 1 -0.11 14.86 16.39
C MET A 1 -0.78 13.52 16.61
N ILE A 2 -1.68 13.09 15.71
CA ILE A 2 -2.48 11.86 15.88
C ILE A 2 -1.63 10.67 15.41
N ASN A 3 -1.46 9.64 16.26
CA ASN A 3 -0.65 8.45 15.94
C ASN A 3 -1.55 7.21 15.78
N TYR A 4 -1.73 6.75 14.54
CA TYR A 4 -2.41 5.48 14.24
C TYR A 4 -1.43 4.30 14.37
N ARG A 5 -1.91 3.14 14.83
CA ARG A 5 -1.10 1.91 14.88
C ARG A 5 -1.20 1.17 13.57
N ILE A 6 -0.43 1.60 12.58
CA ILE A 6 -0.39 1.02 11.23
C ILE A 6 0.95 0.32 11.02
N LYS A 7 0.91 -0.86 10.39
CA LYS A 7 2.13 -1.58 9.98
C LYS A 7 2.87 -0.80 8.92
N GLU A 8 4.20 -0.82 8.97
CA GLU A 8 5.04 -0.21 7.94
C GLU A 8 4.68 -0.79 6.56
N TYR A 9 4.61 0.10 5.57
CA TYR A 9 4.27 -0.25 4.21
C TYR A 9 5.29 0.35 3.26
N ASN A 10 6.21 -0.51 2.81
CA ASN A 10 7.25 -0.18 1.86
C ASN A 10 7.17 -1.15 0.69
N GLN A 11 6.71 -0.67 -0.47
CA GLN A 11 6.66 -1.48 -1.70
C GLN A 11 8.02 -1.53 -2.42
N SER A 12 8.85 -0.51 -2.22
CA SER A 12 10.22 -0.43 -2.74
C SER A 12 11.23 -1.17 -1.86
N GLN A 13 10.78 -2.22 -1.17
CA GLN A 13 11.67 -3.02 -0.33
C GLN A 13 12.63 -3.80 -1.22
N ASN A 14 13.90 -3.43 -1.17
CA ASN A 14 14.95 -4.14 -1.87
C ASN A 14 15.30 -5.44 -1.14
N TRP A 15 15.61 -6.46 -1.92
CA TRP A 15 16.21 -7.68 -1.41
C TRP A 15 17.70 -7.50 -1.22
N LEU A 16 18.33 -8.41 -0.46
CA LEU A 16 19.77 -8.40 -0.24
C LEU A 16 20.55 -8.54 -1.56
N PHE A 17 19.98 -9.28 -2.52
CA PHE A 17 20.53 -9.47 -3.86
C PHE A 17 19.46 -9.13 -4.90
N PRO A 18 19.85 -8.62 -6.09
CA PRO A 18 18.94 -8.41 -7.21
C PRO A 18 18.25 -9.71 -7.64
N PRO A 19 17.06 -9.65 -8.27
CA PRO A 19 16.31 -8.44 -8.67
C PRO A 19 15.40 -7.88 -7.56
N SER A 20 14.94 -6.64 -7.72
CA SER A 20 13.87 -6.07 -6.88
C SER A 20 12.49 -6.60 -7.29
N ILE A 21 11.47 -6.51 -6.40
CA ILE A 21 10.08 -6.88 -6.76
C ILE A 21 9.57 -6.07 -7.96
N GLU A 22 9.95 -4.81 -8.05
CA GLU A 22 9.52 -3.91 -9.12
C GLU A 22 10.04 -4.35 -10.50
N GLU A 23 11.25 -4.91 -10.55
CA GLU A 23 11.86 -5.45 -11.78
C GLU A 23 11.21 -6.75 -12.24
N LEU A 24 10.56 -7.48 -11.33
CA LEU A 24 9.84 -8.71 -11.66
C LEU A 24 8.47 -8.45 -12.29
N ILE A 25 7.97 -7.21 -12.21
CA ILE A 25 6.66 -6.82 -12.77
C ILE A 25 6.88 -6.16 -14.14
N PRO A 26 6.29 -6.68 -15.24
CA PRO A 26 6.40 -6.07 -16.56
C PRO A 26 5.97 -4.59 -16.56
N SER A 27 6.62 -3.77 -17.40
CA SER A 27 6.37 -2.31 -17.45
C SER A 27 4.95 -1.95 -17.91
N ASP A 28 4.33 -2.83 -18.70
CA ASP A 28 2.97 -2.72 -19.24
C ASP A 28 1.91 -3.38 -18.35
N HIS A 29 2.30 -3.98 -17.23
CA HIS A 29 1.38 -4.71 -16.36
C HIS A 29 0.34 -3.76 -15.71
N PRO A 30 -0.97 -4.07 -15.76
CA PRO A 30 -2.04 -3.17 -15.31
C PRO A 30 -1.97 -2.78 -13.82
N VAL A 31 -1.33 -3.61 -12.98
CA VAL A 31 -1.10 -3.31 -11.56
C VAL A 31 -0.37 -1.98 -11.35
N ARG A 32 0.47 -1.56 -12.32
CA ARG A 32 1.19 -0.28 -12.26
C ARG A 32 0.23 0.90 -12.35
N ILE A 33 -0.84 0.77 -13.16
CA ILE A 33 -1.90 1.78 -13.25
C ILE A 33 -2.64 1.84 -11.91
N VAL A 34 -3.04 0.70 -11.35
CA VAL A 34 -3.72 0.64 -10.03
C VAL A 34 -2.86 1.29 -8.95
N ASN A 35 -1.57 0.95 -8.89
CA ASN A 35 -0.63 1.55 -7.95
C ASN A 35 -0.57 3.08 -8.10
N ASN A 36 -0.38 3.57 -9.33
CA ASN A 36 -0.29 5.01 -9.63
C ASN A 36 -1.57 5.78 -9.29
N VAL A 37 -2.73 5.17 -9.50
CA VAL A 37 -4.03 5.77 -9.17
C VAL A 37 -4.16 5.85 -7.65
N VAL A 38 -3.96 4.75 -6.93
CA VAL A 38 -4.13 4.70 -5.47
C VAL A 38 -3.13 5.60 -4.74
N GLU A 39 -1.89 5.76 -5.24
CA GLU A 39 -0.91 6.67 -4.64
C GLU A 39 -1.33 8.15 -4.67
N LYS A 40 -2.22 8.54 -5.60
CA LYS A 40 -2.72 9.91 -5.73
C LYS A 40 -4.00 10.19 -4.93
N ILE A 41 -4.60 9.17 -4.32
CA ILE A 41 -5.83 9.32 -3.54
C ILE A 41 -5.48 9.84 -2.13
N ASP A 42 -6.19 10.87 -1.67
CA ASP A 42 -6.13 11.30 -0.28
C ASP A 42 -6.89 10.30 0.62
N LEU A 43 -6.14 9.55 1.43
CA LEU A 43 -6.68 8.56 2.35
C LEU A 43 -6.85 9.08 3.77
N LYS A 44 -6.68 10.39 4.04
CA LYS A 44 -6.96 10.97 5.37
C LYS A 44 -8.34 10.59 5.92
N PRO A 45 -9.45 10.70 5.15
CA PRO A 45 -10.77 10.36 5.68
C PRO A 45 -10.87 8.89 6.09
N LEU A 46 -10.19 8.02 5.35
CA LEU A 46 -10.14 6.59 5.66
C LEU A 46 -9.28 6.31 6.89
N LEU A 47 -8.12 6.97 7.02
CA LEU A 47 -7.25 6.84 8.19
C LEU A 47 -7.98 7.25 9.48
N GLU A 48 -8.84 8.26 9.42
CA GLU A 48 -9.62 8.72 10.57
C GLU A 48 -10.61 7.67 11.11
N THR A 49 -11.04 6.71 10.28
CA THR A 49 -11.93 5.62 10.73
C THR A 49 -11.19 4.44 11.37
N TYR A 50 -9.85 4.40 11.31
CA TYR A 50 -9.09 3.28 11.85
C TYR A 50 -9.06 3.30 13.39
N SER A 51 -9.23 2.13 13.99
CA SER A 51 -9.06 1.94 15.42
C SER A 51 -7.65 2.30 15.87
N ARG A 52 -7.55 2.99 17.01
CA ARG A 52 -6.28 3.31 17.66
C ARG A 52 -5.81 2.19 18.58
N GLU A 53 -6.73 1.30 18.93
CA GLU A 53 -6.54 0.23 19.90
C GLU A 53 -6.56 -1.14 19.22
N GLY A 54 -5.97 -2.12 19.89
CA GLY A 54 -5.83 -3.48 19.38
C GLY A 54 -4.57 -3.70 18.54
N HIS A 55 -4.62 -4.72 17.68
CA HIS A 55 -3.50 -5.12 16.83
C HIS A 55 -3.25 -4.08 15.73
N PRO A 56 -1.99 -3.77 15.38
CA PRO A 56 -1.69 -2.84 14.31
C PRO A 56 -2.37 -3.23 12.99
N SER A 57 -3.09 -2.28 12.41
CA SER A 57 -3.81 -2.50 11.16
C SER A 57 -2.87 -2.48 9.96
N TYR A 58 -3.27 -3.13 8.87
CA TYR A 58 -2.58 -3.00 7.59
C TYR A 58 -2.76 -1.59 7.01
N HIS A 59 -1.78 -1.16 6.22
CA HIS A 59 -1.79 0.17 5.63
C HIS A 59 -2.97 0.34 4.66
N PRO A 60 -3.79 1.42 4.78
CA PRO A 60 -4.98 1.58 3.95
C PRO A 60 -4.68 1.59 2.45
N LYS A 61 -3.57 2.23 2.02
CA LYS A 61 -3.11 2.17 0.62
C LYS A 61 -2.92 0.73 0.12
N MET A 62 -2.36 -0.14 0.95
CA MET A 62 -2.12 -1.54 0.59
C MET A 62 -3.44 -2.27 0.40
N MET A 63 -4.35 -2.14 1.38
CA MET A 63 -5.67 -2.78 1.32
C MET A 63 -6.49 -2.29 0.13
N LEU A 64 -6.47 -0.98 -0.16
CA LEU A 64 -7.19 -0.41 -1.29
C LEU A 64 -6.66 -0.96 -2.63
N LYS A 65 -5.35 -1.11 -2.80
CA LYS A 65 -4.78 -1.71 -4.02
C LYS A 65 -5.22 -3.16 -4.19
N VAL A 66 -5.24 -3.93 -3.10
CA VAL A 66 -5.73 -5.32 -3.13
C VAL A 66 -7.19 -5.36 -3.54
N MET A 67 -8.05 -4.52 -2.94
CA MET A 67 -9.47 -4.47 -3.27
C MET A 67 -9.73 -4.07 -4.73
N VAL A 68 -9.01 -3.08 -5.25
CA VAL A 68 -9.18 -2.59 -6.63
C VAL A 68 -8.64 -3.58 -7.65
N TYR A 69 -7.53 -4.26 -7.36
CA TYR A 69 -6.92 -5.19 -8.30
C TYR A 69 -7.57 -6.58 -8.30
N ALA A 70 -8.09 -7.03 -7.16
CA ALA A 70 -8.70 -8.35 -7.00
C ALA A 70 -10.17 -8.42 -7.46
N TYR A 71 -10.79 -7.27 -7.75
CA TYR A 71 -12.15 -7.16 -8.25
C TYR A 71 -12.15 -6.98 -9.77
#